data_AF-A0A0R0AP60-F1
#
_entry.id   AF-A0A0R0AP60-F1
#
_cell.length_a   1.000
_cell.length_b   1.000
_cell.length_c   1.000
_cell.angle_alpha   90.00
_cell.angle_beta   90.00
_cell.angle_gamma   90.00
#
_symmetry.space_group_name_H-M   'P 1'
#
loop_
_entity.id
_entity.type
_entity.pdbx_description
1 polymer ?
#
loop_
_entity_poly.entity_id
_entity_poly.type
_entity_poly.pdbx_seq_one_letter_code
_entity_poly.pdbx_strand_id
1 'polypeptide(L)'
;MSTDSKLRRDARRRQDERARNRAAAAPQAPATPVEPHAELRDGERKLLAGIVRRDGEWVLGMDGRIAGESPSAAHVLAMIMLAGELHEREGRPVRLAYSDALKDAAHAEAKAEGMEFEQFKEQLAARMRGAQQAG
;
A
#
# COMPACT_ATOMS: atom_id res chain seq x y z
N MET A 1 0.79 -25.99 -18.95
CA MET A 1 1.93 -25.19 -18.44
C MET A 1 1.52 -24.53 -17.13
N SER A 2 2.29 -24.71 -16.05
CA SER A 2 1.83 -24.45 -14.67
C SER A 2 2.33 -23.10 -14.13
N THR A 3 1.41 -22.14 -13.98
CA THR A 3 1.59 -20.79 -13.39
C THR A 3 1.77 -20.81 -11.88
N ASP A 4 1.36 -21.90 -11.23
CA ASP A 4 1.39 -22.07 -9.78
C ASP A 4 2.82 -22.10 -9.20
N SER A 5 3.77 -22.61 -9.99
CA SER A 5 5.17 -22.78 -9.56
C SER A 5 5.97 -21.47 -9.50
N LYS A 6 5.56 -20.44 -10.28
CA LYS A 6 6.18 -19.10 -10.23
C LYS A 6 5.73 -18.33 -8.98
N LEU A 7 4.44 -18.42 -8.65
CA LEU A 7 3.85 -17.75 -7.49
C LEU A 7 4.47 -18.20 -6.16
N ARG A 8 4.76 -19.50 -6.01
CA ARG A 8 5.37 -20.04 -4.77
C ARG A 8 6.83 -19.64 -4.59
N ARG A 9 7.61 -19.58 -5.68
CA ARG A 9 9.01 -19.16 -5.62
C ARG A 9 9.13 -17.67 -5.27
N ASP A 10 8.23 -16.88 -5.84
CA ASP A 10 8.12 -15.45 -5.57
C ASP A 10 7.67 -15.18 -4.12
N ALA A 11 6.72 -15.96 -3.59
CA ALA A 11 6.30 -15.88 -2.19
C ALA A 11 7.43 -16.22 -1.18
N ARG A 12 8.32 -17.17 -1.52
CA ARG A 12 9.47 -17.49 -0.67
C ARG A 12 10.52 -16.38 -0.68
N ARG A 13 10.81 -15.79 -1.85
CA ARG A 13 11.68 -14.62 -1.97
C ARG A 13 11.13 -13.42 -1.18
N ARG A 14 9.82 -13.15 -1.30
CA ARG A 14 9.10 -12.16 -0.50
C ARG A 14 9.25 -12.39 1.00
N GLN A 15 9.24 -13.64 1.47
CA GLN A 15 9.39 -13.93 2.90
C GLN A 15 10.80 -13.60 3.42
N ASP A 16 11.84 -13.86 2.62
CA ASP A 16 13.21 -13.52 2.93
C ASP A 16 13.45 -11.98 2.91
N GLU A 17 12.81 -11.27 1.98
CA GLU A 17 12.87 -9.80 1.88
C GLU A 17 12.13 -9.12 3.05
N ARG A 18 10.96 -9.64 3.43
CA ARG A 18 10.23 -9.22 4.66
C ARG A 18 11.05 -9.36 5.92
N ALA A 19 11.89 -10.40 6.01
CA ALA A 19 12.77 -10.61 7.16
C ALA A 19 13.91 -9.59 7.19
N ARG A 20 14.51 -9.27 6.02
CA ARG A 20 15.57 -8.27 5.90
C ARG A 20 15.09 -6.85 6.19
N ASN A 21 13.89 -6.48 5.73
CA ASN A 21 13.34 -5.14 5.96
C ASN A 21 12.90 -4.93 7.41
N ARG A 22 12.43 -5.99 8.08
CA ARG A 22 12.17 -5.98 9.54
C ARG A 22 13.45 -5.74 10.36
N ALA A 23 14.61 -6.21 9.87
CA ALA A 23 15.90 -5.89 10.45
C ALA A 23 16.38 -4.46 10.13
N ALA A 24 16.02 -3.92 8.96
CA ALA A 24 16.33 -2.54 8.56
C ALA A 24 15.42 -1.48 9.21
N ALA A 25 14.29 -1.87 9.81
CA ALA A 25 13.47 -1.04 10.67
C ALA A 25 14.08 -0.84 12.09
N ALA A 26 15.18 -1.53 12.41
CA ALA A 26 16.07 -1.13 13.50
C ALA A 26 16.86 0.10 13.04
N PRO A 27 17.10 1.11 13.91
CA PRO A 27 17.64 2.40 13.49
C PRO A 27 19.12 2.31 13.14
N GLN A 28 19.48 1.82 11.95
CA GLN A 28 20.84 1.87 11.41
C GLN A 28 20.87 2.00 9.88
N ALA A 29 21.69 2.95 9.42
CA ALA A 29 22.21 3.23 8.07
C ALA A 29 21.53 4.39 7.29
N PRO A 30 22.33 5.22 6.58
CA PRO A 30 21.85 6.40 5.86
C PRO A 30 21.00 5.95 4.67
N ALA A 31 19.71 6.27 4.76
CA ALA A 31 18.71 5.82 3.80
C ALA A 31 18.97 6.42 2.41
N THR A 32 18.84 5.59 1.38
CA THR A 32 18.47 6.03 0.03
C THR A 32 17.32 7.05 0.14
N PRO A 33 17.26 8.10 -0.72
CA PRO A 33 16.21 9.10 -0.65
C PRO A 33 14.83 8.40 -0.69
N VAL A 34 14.11 8.48 0.42
CA VAL A 34 12.74 7.94 0.51
C VAL A 34 11.84 8.97 -0.13
N GLU A 35 11.25 8.66 -1.29
CA GLU A 35 10.33 9.55 -1.98
C GLU A 35 8.91 9.36 -1.40
N PRO A 36 8.36 10.36 -0.69
CA PRO A 36 7.00 10.29 -0.20
C PRO A 36 6.01 10.49 -1.35
N HIS A 37 5.03 9.59 -1.44
CA HIS A 37 4.05 9.57 -2.53
C HIS A 37 2.61 9.67 -2.07
N ALA A 38 2.30 9.36 -0.81
CA ALA A 38 1.01 9.67 -0.21
C ALA A 38 1.12 9.89 1.30
N GLU A 39 0.24 10.71 1.84
CA GLU A 39 0.09 10.95 3.28
C GLU A 39 -1.39 11.05 3.63
N LEU A 40 -1.81 10.23 4.60
CA LEU A 40 -3.11 10.33 5.25
C LEU A 40 -2.91 10.96 6.63
N ARG A 41 -3.51 12.12 6.86
CA ARG A 41 -3.40 12.87 8.12
C ARG A 41 -4.76 13.08 8.77
N ASP A 42 -4.83 13.13 10.09
CA ASP A 42 -6.05 13.52 10.79
C ASP A 42 -6.26 15.05 10.82
N GLY A 43 -7.36 15.50 11.45
CA GLY A 43 -7.67 16.91 11.65
C GLY A 43 -6.62 17.71 12.43
N GLU A 44 -5.80 17.05 13.25
CA GLU A 44 -4.68 17.67 13.97
C GLU A 44 -3.37 17.67 13.15
N ARG A 45 -3.44 17.24 11.89
CA ARG A 45 -2.32 17.06 10.95
C ARG A 45 -1.33 15.97 11.36
N LYS A 46 -1.70 15.09 12.30
CA LYS A 46 -0.91 13.91 12.65
C LYS A 46 -0.96 12.91 11.50
N LEU A 47 0.19 12.35 11.14
CA LEU A 47 0.30 11.31 10.11
C LEU A 47 -0.28 9.99 10.63
N LEU A 48 -1.31 9.50 9.97
CA LEU A 48 -1.94 8.21 10.24
C LEU A 48 -1.31 7.10 9.40
N ALA A 49 -1.13 7.36 8.11
CA ALA A 49 -0.51 6.46 7.15
C ALA A 49 0.24 7.23 6.06
N GLY A 50 1.19 6.57 5.39
CA GLY A 50 1.89 7.15 4.25
C GLY A 50 2.36 6.08 3.27
N ILE A 51 2.53 6.46 2.01
CA ILE A 51 3.10 5.62 0.97
C ILE A 51 4.43 6.22 0.56
N VAL A 52 5.46 5.40 0.52
CA VAL A 52 6.78 5.76 0.00
C VAL A 52 7.21 4.76 -1.07
N ARG A 53 8.12 5.19 -1.94
CA ARG A 53 8.76 4.28 -2.90
C ARG A 53 10.19 4.02 -2.48
N ARG A 54 10.56 2.75 -2.34
CA ARG A 54 11.89 2.32 -1.92
C ARG A 54 12.34 1.14 -2.78
N ASP A 55 13.52 1.26 -3.38
CA ASP A 55 14.11 0.21 -4.23
C ASP A 55 13.16 -0.28 -5.34
N GLY A 56 12.28 0.60 -5.83
CA GLY A 56 11.27 0.30 -6.84
C GLY A 56 9.95 -0.27 -6.30
N GLU A 57 9.87 -0.63 -5.02
CA GLU A 57 8.67 -1.14 -4.37
C GLU A 57 7.85 -0.03 -3.69
N TRP A 58 6.54 -0.23 -3.63
CA TRP A 58 5.64 0.64 -2.88
C TRP A 58 5.50 0.13 -1.44
N VAL A 59 5.77 1.01 -0.49
CA VAL A 59 5.72 0.68 0.95
C VAL A 59 4.64 1.53 1.60
N LEU A 60 3.68 0.86 2.24
CA LEU A 60 2.67 1.49 3.08
C LEU A 60 3.16 1.48 4.54
N GLY A 61 3.36 2.67 5.09
CA GLY A 61 3.63 2.90 6.50
C GLY A 61 2.36 3.33 7.26
N MET A 62 2.21 2.90 8.50
CA MET A 62 1.19 3.34 9.45
C MET A 62 1.84 3.58 10.81
N ASP A 63 1.55 4.72 11.44
CA ASP A 63 2.10 5.09 12.76
C ASP A 63 3.64 4.93 12.87
N GLY A 64 4.36 5.32 11.81
CA GLY A 64 5.83 5.21 11.74
C GLY A 64 6.37 3.79 11.55
N ARG A 65 5.50 2.80 11.32
CA ARG A 65 5.88 1.39 11.07
C ARG A 65 5.46 0.94 9.68
N ILE A 66 6.17 -0.01 9.10
CA ILE A 66 5.76 -0.63 7.83
C ILE A 66 4.55 -1.52 8.09
N ALA A 67 3.41 -1.17 7.48
CA ALA A 67 2.18 -1.95 7.54
C ALA A 67 2.09 -2.95 6.39
N GLY A 68 2.66 -2.63 5.23
CA GLY A 68 2.69 -3.53 4.08
C GLY A 68 3.60 -3.03 2.97
N GLU A 69 3.96 -3.94 2.07
CA GLU A 69 4.74 -3.69 0.87
C GLU A 69 4.01 -4.32 -0.32
N SER A 70 4.09 -3.67 -1.48
CA SER A 70 3.46 -4.13 -2.70
C SER A 70 4.24 -3.66 -3.92
N PRO A 71 4.39 -4.50 -4.96
CA PRO A 71 4.87 -4.04 -6.25
C PRO A 71 3.82 -3.22 -7.01
N SER A 72 2.55 -3.30 -6.60
CA SER A 72 1.42 -2.63 -7.26
C SER A 72 1.10 -1.29 -6.60
N ALA A 73 1.19 -0.22 -7.41
CA ALA A 73 0.73 1.12 -7.09
C ALA A 73 -0.78 1.15 -6.84
N ALA A 74 -1.55 0.44 -7.68
CA ALA A 74 -3.01 0.37 -7.56
C ALA A 74 -3.42 -0.20 -6.20
N HIS A 75 -2.73 -1.25 -5.75
CA HIS A 75 -2.98 -1.86 -4.45
C HIS A 75 -2.75 -0.89 -3.29
N VAL A 76 -1.59 -0.25 -3.20
CA VAL A 76 -1.28 0.64 -2.06
C VAL A 76 -2.14 1.90 -2.06
N LEU A 77 -2.43 2.48 -3.24
CA LEU A 77 -3.27 3.65 -3.36
C LEU A 77 -4.71 3.32 -2.93
N ALA A 78 -5.25 2.19 -3.39
CA ALA A 78 -6.57 1.74 -2.98
C ALA A 78 -6.62 1.48 -1.46
N MET A 79 -5.60 0.87 -0.88
CA MET A 79 -5.50 0.63 0.57
C MET A 79 -5.55 1.93 1.39
N ILE A 80 -4.76 2.95 1.04
CA ILE A 80 -4.73 4.19 1.81
C ILE A 80 -6.02 5.00 1.65
N MET A 81 -6.66 4.94 0.47
CA MET A 81 -7.98 5.55 0.25
C MET A 81 -9.05 4.88 1.11
N LEU A 82 -9.09 3.54 1.14
CA LEU A 82 -10.02 2.77 1.97
C LEU A 82 -9.80 3.04 3.47
N ALA A 83 -8.55 3.19 3.91
CA ALA A 83 -8.25 3.60 5.28
C ALA A 83 -8.78 5.01 5.59
N GLY A 84 -8.66 5.95 4.65
CA GLY A 84 -9.24 7.28 4.78
C GLY A 84 -10.77 7.25 4.89
N GLU A 85 -11.44 6.52 3.98
CA GLU A 85 -12.89 6.34 3.98
C GLU A 85 -13.39 5.68 5.28
N LEU A 86 -12.62 4.75 5.86
CA LEU A 86 -12.93 4.14 7.14
C LEU A 86 -12.92 5.17 8.28
N HIS A 87 -11.87 6.00 8.35
CA HIS A 87 -11.78 7.05 9.38
C HIS A 87 -12.89 8.09 9.26
N GLU A 88 -13.21 8.53 8.04
CA GLU A 88 -14.35 9.43 7.81
C GLU A 88 -15.66 8.82 8.32
N ARG A 89 -15.89 7.52 8.05
CA ARG A 89 -17.09 6.81 8.51
C ARG A 89 -17.15 6.66 10.04
N GLU A 90 -16.00 6.62 10.71
CA GLU A 90 -15.87 6.64 12.17
C GLU A 90 -16.01 8.07 12.77
N GLY A 91 -16.30 9.08 11.95
CA GLY A 91 -16.42 10.47 12.39
C GLY A 91 -15.07 11.14 12.68
N ARG A 92 -13.97 10.58 12.18
CA ARG A 92 -12.62 11.11 12.33
C ARG A 92 -12.20 11.81 11.03
N PRO A 93 -12.21 13.15 10.97
CA PRO A 93 -11.85 13.86 9.75
C PRO A 93 -10.38 13.58 9.39
N VAL A 94 -10.15 13.24 8.14
CA VAL A 94 -8.85 12.93 7.56
C VAL A 94 -8.64 13.65 6.24
N ARG A 95 -7.37 13.91 5.92
CA ARG A 95 -6.92 14.49 4.67
C ARG A 95 -5.92 13.55 4.03
N LEU A 96 -6.26 13.07 2.83
CA LEU A 96 -5.37 12.30 2.00
C LEU A 96 -4.74 13.22 0.94
N ALA A 97 -3.41 13.24 0.88
CA ALA A 97 -2.65 13.81 -0.23
C ALA A 97 -1.86 12.70 -0.90
N TYR A 98 -1.77 12.72 -2.24
CA TYR A 98 -0.97 11.78 -3.01
C TYR A 98 -0.38 12.44 -4.25
N SER A 99 0.76 11.92 -4.70
CA SER A 99 1.48 12.38 -5.87
C SER A 99 0.85 11.92 -7.18
N ASP A 100 1.01 12.70 -8.24
CA ASP A 100 0.58 12.30 -9.59
C ASP A 100 1.28 11.03 -10.07
N ALA A 101 2.56 10.84 -9.73
CA ALA A 101 3.29 9.62 -10.08
C ALA A 101 2.64 8.34 -9.53
N LEU A 102 2.17 8.37 -8.28
CA LEU A 102 1.45 7.24 -7.67
C LEU A 102 0.07 7.06 -8.32
N LYS A 103 -0.65 8.15 -8.56
CA LYS A 103 -1.95 8.14 -9.23
C LYS A 103 -1.85 7.53 -10.62
N ASP A 104 -0.93 8.02 -11.45
CA ASP A 104 -0.76 7.57 -12.83
C ASP A 104 -0.35 6.10 -12.89
N ALA A 105 0.56 5.67 -12.01
CA ALA A 105 0.95 4.26 -11.91
C ALA A 105 -0.24 3.37 -11.53
N ALA A 106 -1.04 3.78 -10.54
CA ALA A 106 -2.22 3.04 -10.11
C ALA A 106 -3.28 2.93 -11.22
N HIS A 107 -3.55 4.02 -11.93
CA HIS A 107 -4.49 4.00 -13.06
C HIS A 107 -3.97 3.18 -14.24
N ALA A 108 -2.66 3.26 -14.54
CA ALA A 108 -2.04 2.45 -15.59
C ALA A 108 -2.12 0.95 -15.29
N GLU A 109 -1.88 0.56 -14.03
CA GLU A 109 -2.02 -0.83 -13.57
C GLU A 109 -3.46 -1.34 -13.68
N ALA A 110 -4.44 -0.60 -13.16
CA ALA A 110 -5.84 -0.98 -13.27
C ALA A 110 -6.27 -1.14 -14.74
N LYS A 111 -5.85 -0.20 -15.59
CA LYS A 111 -6.12 -0.25 -17.04
C LYS A 111 -5.46 -1.45 -17.71
N ALA A 112 -4.27 -1.85 -17.29
CA ALA A 112 -3.61 -3.06 -17.77
C ALA A 112 -4.37 -4.35 -17.39
N GLU A 113 -5.11 -4.32 -16.29
CA GLU A 113 -6.06 -5.38 -15.90
C GLU A 113 -7.44 -5.25 -16.57
N GLY A 114 -7.63 -4.27 -17.46
CA GLY A 114 -8.87 -4.07 -18.21
C GLY A 114 -9.99 -3.42 -17.40
N MET A 115 -9.66 -2.71 -16.32
CA MET A 115 -10.63 -2.02 -15.46
C MET A 115 -10.19 -0.61 -15.11
N GLU A 116 -11.14 0.22 -14.67
CA GLU A 116 -10.83 1.52 -14.10
C GLU A 116 -10.35 1.38 -12.64
N PHE A 117 -9.57 2.35 -12.17
CA PHE A 117 -9.03 2.31 -10.81
C PHE A 117 -10.13 2.26 -9.74
N GLU A 118 -11.27 2.91 -9.95
CA GLU A 118 -12.41 2.82 -9.03
C GLU A 118 -12.93 1.38 -8.90
N GLN A 119 -13.06 0.66 -10.02
CA GLN A 119 -13.49 -0.74 -10.03
C GLN A 119 -12.45 -1.64 -9.33
N PHE A 120 -11.16 -1.35 -9.48
CA PHE A 120 -10.11 -2.03 -8.75
C PHE A 120 -10.25 -1.81 -7.23
N LYS A 121 -10.47 -0.56 -6.80
CA LYS A 121 -10.66 -0.19 -5.39
C LYS A 121 -11.88 -0.91 -4.79
N GLU A 122 -13.01 -0.93 -5.50
CA GLU A 122 -14.22 -1.61 -5.06
C GLU A 122 -14.02 -3.12 -4.89
N GLN A 123 -13.36 -3.76 -5.86
CA GLN A 123 -13.02 -5.19 -5.77
C GLN A 123 -12.08 -5.49 -4.61
N LEU A 124 -11.07 -4.64 -4.38
CA LEU A 124 -10.17 -4.76 -3.23
C LEU A 124 -10.94 -4.63 -1.92
N ALA A 125 -11.82 -3.63 -1.80
CA ALA A 125 -12.64 -3.42 -0.62
C ALA A 125 -13.57 -4.63 -0.35
N ALA A 126 -14.16 -5.22 -1.39
CA ALA A 126 -14.97 -6.42 -1.29
C ALA A 126 -14.16 -7.63 -0.79
N ARG A 127 -12.94 -7.84 -1.33
CA ARG A 127 -12.04 -8.90 -0.87
C ARG A 127 -11.64 -8.73 0.59
N MET A 128 -11.34 -7.51 1.02
CA MET A 128 -10.99 -7.23 2.43
C MET A 128 -12.16 -7.53 3.38
N ARG A 129 -13.38 -7.10 3.03
CA ARG A 129 -14.58 -7.43 3.81
C ARG A 129 -14.83 -8.94 3.89
N GLY A 130 -14.58 -9.68 2.81
CA GLY A 130 -14.69 -11.13 2.79
C GLY A 130 -13.64 -11.82 3.66
N ALA A 131 -12.39 -11.34 3.61
CA ALA A 131 -11.30 -11.88 4.43
C ALA A 131 -11.51 -11.61 5.93
N GLN A 132 -12.09 -10.47 6.29
CA GLN A 132 -12.34 -10.08 7.68
C GLN A 132 -13.56 -10.77 8.32
N GLN A 133 -14.42 -11.40 7.53
CA GLN A 133 -15.56 -12.21 8.01
C GLN A 133 -15.20 -13.70 8.19
N ALA A 134 -14.02 -14.12 7.71
CA ALA A 134 -13.57 -15.51 7.74
C ALA A 134 -12.51 -15.79 8.84
N GLY A 135 -12.21 -14.80 9.68
CA GLY A 135 -11.30 -14.91 10.83
C GLY A 135 -12.00 -14.48 12.11
#